data_AF-A0A942LAS4-F1
#
_entry.id   AF-A0A942LAS4-F1
#
_cell.length_a   1.000
_cell.length_b   1.000
_cell.length_c   1.000
_cell.angle_alpha   90.00
_cell.angle_beta   90.00
_cell.angle_gamma   90.00
#
_symmetry.space_group_name_H-M   'P 1'
#
loop_
_entity.id
_entity.type
_entity.pdbx_description
1 polymer ?
#
loop_
_entity_poly.entity_id
_entity_poly.type
_entity_poly.pdbx_seq_one_letter_code
_entity_poly.pdbx_strand_id
1 'polypeptide(L)'
;MFNRRRRNGKIIVWCFVLLLTGFVYGFFTNDVPMLNKSSRNDEEAKIPKVLVEEQKPIKVENQITEPIIEDDFTETVLKNDNVVTNNTKLILKTYYEKTRDTIIQERELPVMLIGKTLDELEDYLLGNYGGWTIREINKDQVELYQVSNQISPNYYVIKDYNGYITIFQVDEDGNMKLINQTEIPVNSLSDVDMLKIQEGIVVKGLDGIHQLLEDYSS
;
A
#
# COMPACT_ATOMS: atom_id res chain seq x y z
N MET A 1 0.36 -54.29 -25.93
CA MET A 1 0.33 -52.87 -25.52
C MET A 1 0.89 -52.78 -24.11
N PHE A 2 1.94 -51.96 -23.92
CA PHE A 2 2.55 -51.45 -22.68
C PHE A 2 2.78 -52.36 -21.45
N ASN A 3 4.06 -52.56 -21.11
CA ASN A 3 4.51 -52.28 -19.73
C ASN A 3 6.05 -52.17 -19.63
N ARG A 4 6.57 -50.93 -19.71
CA ARG A 4 7.92 -50.54 -19.26
C ARG A 4 7.91 -49.09 -18.76
N ARG A 5 7.40 -48.83 -17.55
CA ARG A 5 7.61 -47.56 -16.84
C ARG A 5 7.60 -47.77 -15.31
N ARG A 6 8.67 -48.33 -14.74
CA ARG A 6 8.88 -48.37 -13.28
C ARG A 6 10.31 -48.04 -12.84
N ARG A 7 11.21 -47.60 -13.74
CA ARG A 7 12.58 -47.17 -13.38
C ARG A 7 12.73 -45.66 -13.16
N ASN A 8 11.89 -44.84 -13.80
CA ASN A 8 12.05 -43.38 -13.78
C ASN A 8 11.43 -42.72 -12.54
N GLY A 9 10.50 -43.40 -11.84
CA GLY A 9 9.89 -42.88 -10.62
C GLY A 9 10.91 -42.65 -9.51
N LYS A 10 11.91 -43.53 -9.37
CA LYS A 10 12.98 -43.37 -8.37
C LYS A 10 13.86 -42.15 -8.66
N ILE A 11 14.09 -41.85 -9.94
CA ILE A 11 14.89 -40.69 -10.38
C ILE A 11 14.12 -39.39 -10.10
N ILE A 12 12.81 -39.38 -10.35
CA ILE A 12 11.95 -38.23 -10.05
C ILE A 12 11.90 -37.96 -8.54
N VAL A 13 11.80 -39.01 -7.72
CA VAL A 13 11.83 -38.87 -6.25
C VAL A 13 13.17 -38.32 -5.77
N TRP A 14 14.29 -38.81 -6.30
CA TRP A 14 15.62 -38.26 -5.98
C TRP A 14 15.78 -36.79 -6.39
N CYS A 15 15.19 -36.39 -7.52
CA CYS A 15 15.24 -35.01 -8.00
C CYS A 15 14.43 -34.07 -7.09
N PHE A 16 13.28 -34.51 -6.59
CA PHE A 16 12.47 -33.76 -5.62
C PHE A 16 13.19 -33.59 -4.27
N VAL A 17 13.88 -34.63 -3.80
CA VAL A 17 14.68 -34.56 -2.56
C VAL A 17 15.81 -33.54 -2.71
N LEU A 18 16.53 -33.52 -3.84
CA LEU A 18 17.57 -32.53 -4.10
C LEU A 18 17.04 -31.10 -4.10
N LEU A 19 15.88 -30.86 -4.73
CA LEU A 19 15.25 -29.55 -4.78
C LEU A 19 14.87 -29.04 -3.39
N LEU A 20 14.28 -29.90 -2.54
CA LEU A 20 13.92 -29.56 -1.17
C LEU A 20 15.14 -29.27 -0.30
N THR A 21 16.23 -30.05 -0.44
CA THR A 21 17.46 -29.79 0.31
C THR A 21 18.13 -28.46 -0.07
N GLY A 22 18.10 -28.08 -1.36
CA GLY A 22 18.62 -26.79 -1.82
C GLY A 22 17.78 -25.61 -1.35
N PHE A 23 16.45 -25.77 -1.33
CA PHE A 23 15.53 -24.74 -0.84
C PHE A 23 15.71 -24.48 0.67
N VAL A 24 15.87 -25.54 1.47
CA VAL A 24 16.14 -25.41 2.92
C VAL A 24 17.51 -24.76 3.17
N TYR A 25 18.54 -25.14 2.40
CA TYR A 25 19.87 -24.51 2.54
C TYR A 25 19.83 -23.02 2.18
N GLY A 26 19.13 -22.64 1.10
CA GLY A 26 18.97 -21.24 0.70
C GLY A 26 18.19 -20.40 1.71
N PHE A 27 17.20 -21.00 2.39
CA PHE A 27 16.45 -20.33 3.45
C PHE A 27 17.31 -20.11 4.70
N PHE A 28 18.16 -21.07 5.08
CA PHE A 28 19.04 -20.95 6.25
C PHE A 28 20.27 -20.06 6.04
N THR A 29 20.75 -19.88 4.81
CA THR A 29 21.91 -19.01 4.52
C THR A 29 21.57 -17.53 4.34
N ASN A 30 20.30 -17.13 4.48
CA ASN A 30 19.89 -15.73 4.33
C ASN A 30 19.98 -14.89 5.62
N ASP A 31 20.50 -15.44 6.72
CA ASP A 31 20.80 -14.68 7.95
C ASP A 31 22.25 -14.16 8.00
N VAL A 32 22.76 -13.66 6.88
CA VAL A 32 24.00 -12.85 6.86
C VAL A 32 23.63 -11.37 6.74
N PRO A 33 23.66 -10.58 7.82
CA PRO A 33 23.47 -9.13 7.72
C PRO A 33 24.64 -8.54 6.92
N MET A 34 24.32 -7.91 5.79
CA MET A 34 25.29 -7.13 5.03
C MET A 34 25.71 -5.91 5.86
N LEU A 35 26.94 -5.95 6.37
CA LEU A 35 27.64 -4.81 6.95
C LEU A 35 27.85 -3.72 5.89
N ASN A 36 26.96 -2.73 5.84
CA ASN A 36 27.27 -1.46 5.20
C ASN A 36 28.19 -0.66 6.12
N LYS A 37 29.48 -0.66 5.80
CA LYS A 37 30.46 0.24 6.38
C LYS A 37 30.60 1.45 5.46
N SER A 38 30.04 2.58 5.88
CA SER A 38 30.59 3.90 5.56
C SER A 38 30.50 4.79 6.80
N SER A 39 31.65 5.32 7.21
CA SER A 39 31.85 6.09 8.45
C SER A 39 31.73 7.60 8.22
N ARG A 40 31.50 8.29 9.35
CA ARG A 40 31.84 9.71 9.66
C ARG A 40 30.88 10.80 9.12
N ASN A 41 30.49 11.84 9.86
CA ASN A 41 30.92 12.39 11.16
C ASN A 41 29.72 13.01 11.91
N ASP A 42 30.01 13.24 13.19
CA ASP A 42 29.28 13.92 14.26
C ASP A 42 28.70 15.31 13.90
N GLU A 43 27.53 15.62 14.45
CA GLU A 43 27.27 16.94 15.05
C GLU A 43 26.10 16.85 16.05
N GLU A 44 26.44 17.03 17.33
CA GLU A 44 25.53 17.25 18.44
C GLU A 44 24.85 18.63 18.30
N ALA A 45 23.52 18.68 18.38
CA ALA A 45 22.80 19.93 18.61
C ALA A 45 21.83 19.78 19.79
N LYS A 46 22.20 20.47 20.87
CA LYS A 46 21.52 20.61 22.16
C LYS A 46 20.14 21.26 21.98
N ILE A 47 19.12 20.70 22.63
CA ILE A 47 17.81 21.33 22.86
C ILE A 47 17.88 22.13 24.18
N PRO A 48 17.61 23.44 24.21
CA PRO A 48 17.41 24.18 25.45
C PRO A 48 15.92 24.41 25.78
N LYS A 49 15.57 24.09 27.04
CA LYS A 49 14.73 24.83 28.02
C LYS A 49 13.36 25.36 27.54
N VAL A 50 12.24 24.76 27.97
CA VAL A 50 11.51 25.06 29.23
C VAL A 50 11.23 26.54 29.45
N LEU A 51 9.98 26.93 29.24
CA LEU A 51 9.30 28.04 29.92
C LEU A 51 7.96 27.47 30.43
N VAL A 52 7.91 27.28 31.75
CA VAL A 52 6.71 27.04 32.55
C VAL A 52 6.22 28.42 32.98
N GLU A 53 4.93 28.69 32.83
CA GLU A 53 4.24 29.66 33.69
C GLU A 53 2.98 28.98 34.25
N GLU A 54 2.99 28.86 35.58
CA GLU A 54 1.93 28.34 36.43
C GLU A 54 0.75 29.33 36.48
N GLN A 55 -0.50 28.84 36.58
CA GLN A 55 -1.46 29.25 37.64
C GLN A 55 -2.49 28.12 37.91
N LYS A 56 -2.72 27.83 39.20
CA LYS A 56 -3.76 26.97 39.83
C LYS A 56 -4.48 27.85 40.88
N PRO A 57 -5.50 27.42 41.65
CA PRO A 57 -6.60 26.46 41.46
C PRO A 57 -8.00 27.03 41.84
N ILE A 58 -9.10 26.41 41.45
CA ILE A 58 -10.36 26.43 42.24
C ILE A 58 -10.93 25.01 42.34
N LYS A 59 -11.32 24.65 43.57
CA LYS A 59 -11.73 23.36 44.12
C LYS A 59 -13.25 23.31 44.26
N VAL A 60 -13.92 22.24 43.83
CA VAL A 60 -15.16 21.75 44.49
C VAL A 60 -15.22 20.21 44.35
N GLU A 61 -15.47 19.54 45.47
CA GLU A 61 -15.64 18.10 45.66
C GLU A 61 -17.05 17.82 46.18
N ASN A 62 -17.60 16.63 45.89
CA ASN A 62 -18.48 15.74 46.69
C ASN A 62 -19.46 14.97 45.77
N GLN A 63 -19.31 13.66 45.53
CA GLN A 63 -19.58 12.46 46.34
C GLN A 63 -20.98 11.83 46.13
N ILE A 64 -20.97 10.61 45.53
CA ILE A 64 -21.71 9.36 45.82
C ILE A 64 -23.26 9.38 45.78
N THR A 65 -23.88 8.40 45.07
CA THR A 65 -24.78 7.33 45.60
C THR A 65 -25.72 6.77 44.51
N GLU A 66 -25.70 5.44 44.30
CA GLU A 66 -26.77 4.65 43.63
C GLU A 66 -27.96 4.41 44.60
N PRO A 67 -29.20 4.27 44.10
CA PRO A 67 -29.80 2.93 44.12
C PRO A 67 -30.73 2.57 42.93
N ILE A 68 -30.86 1.25 42.74
CA ILE A 68 -31.67 0.42 41.82
C ILE A 68 -33.20 0.61 41.99
N ILE A 69 -34.03 0.54 40.90
CA ILE A 69 -35.29 -0.25 40.74
C ILE A 69 -35.62 -0.46 39.22
N GLU A 70 -36.09 -1.67 38.90
CA GLU A 70 -36.45 -2.30 37.62
C GLU A 70 -37.78 -1.84 36.96
N ASP A 71 -37.92 -2.25 35.68
CA ASP A 71 -39.12 -2.44 34.83
C ASP A 71 -39.89 -1.22 34.27
N ASP A 72 -39.56 -0.84 33.03
CA ASP A 72 -40.56 -0.61 32.00
C ASP A 72 -40.01 -1.04 30.64
N PHE A 73 -40.69 -2.00 30.01
CA PHE A 73 -40.38 -2.55 28.70
C PHE A 73 -40.73 -1.50 27.63
N THR A 74 -39.88 -0.49 27.53
CA THR A 74 -39.87 0.41 26.39
C THR A 74 -38.96 -0.21 25.34
N GLU A 75 -39.50 -0.46 24.14
CA GLU A 75 -38.70 -0.71 22.94
C GLU A 75 -37.76 0.47 22.74
N THR A 76 -36.59 0.35 23.36
CA THR A 76 -35.44 1.16 23.00
C THR A 76 -35.07 0.69 21.61
N VAL A 77 -35.51 1.45 20.60
CA VAL A 77 -34.73 1.56 19.36
C VAL A 77 -33.40 2.14 19.80
N LEU A 78 -32.52 1.27 20.27
CA LEU A 78 -31.10 1.55 20.38
C LEU A 78 -30.69 1.92 18.97
N LYS A 79 -30.56 3.21 18.69
CA LYS A 79 -29.57 3.64 17.70
C LYS A 79 -28.24 3.18 18.26
N ASN A 80 -27.91 1.93 17.97
CA ASN A 80 -26.58 1.40 18.19
C ASN A 80 -25.70 2.16 17.21
N ASP A 81 -25.10 3.25 17.69
CA ASP A 81 -24.12 4.05 16.96
C ASP A 81 -22.85 3.24 16.61
N ASN A 82 -22.78 1.98 17.05
CA ASN A 82 -21.70 1.03 16.80
C ASN A 82 -22.09 -0.08 15.80
N VAL A 83 -23.05 0.20 14.92
CA VAL A 83 -23.50 -0.75 13.89
C VAL A 83 -23.26 -0.17 12.50
N VAL A 84 -22.84 -1.02 11.58
CA VAL A 84 -22.63 -0.69 10.17
C VAL A 84 -23.96 -0.45 9.48
N THR A 85 -24.06 0.63 8.72
CA THR A 85 -25.24 1.01 7.97
C THR A 85 -24.95 1.06 6.47
N ASN A 86 -25.99 1.19 5.64
CA ASN A 86 -25.84 1.36 4.19
C ASN A 86 -25.08 2.65 3.81
N ASN A 87 -24.94 3.58 4.74
CA ASN A 87 -24.25 4.84 4.52
C ASN A 87 -22.78 4.79 4.98
N THR A 88 -22.36 3.69 5.61
CA THR A 88 -20.98 3.51 6.08
C THR A 88 -20.06 3.25 4.90
N LYS A 89 -19.09 4.13 4.67
CA LYS A 89 -18.17 4.07 3.53
C LYS A 89 -16.84 3.43 3.87
N LEU A 90 -16.28 2.64 2.96
CA LEU A 90 -14.91 2.14 3.06
C LEU A 90 -13.98 3.06 2.26
N ILE A 91 -13.03 3.68 2.95
CA ILE A 91 -12.02 4.57 2.37
C ILE A 91 -10.68 3.84 2.38
N LEU A 92 -10.14 3.57 1.19
CA LEU A 92 -8.82 2.97 1.02
C LEU A 92 -7.82 4.06 0.63
N LYS A 93 -6.82 4.29 1.48
CA LYS A 93 -5.73 5.23 1.21
C LYS A 93 -4.43 4.48 0.96
N THR A 94 -3.87 4.64 -0.24
CA THR A 94 -2.55 4.10 -0.60
C THR A 94 -1.57 5.24 -0.79
N TYR A 95 -0.52 5.27 0.02
CA TYR A 95 0.60 6.19 -0.16
C TYR A 95 1.69 5.54 -1.01
N TYR A 96 2.11 6.21 -2.09
CA TYR A 96 3.14 5.72 -3.00
C TYR A 96 4.47 6.42 -2.72
N GLU A 97 5.47 5.69 -2.20
CA GLU A 97 6.75 6.29 -1.78
C GLU A 97 7.53 6.91 -2.95
N LYS A 98 7.46 6.29 -4.14
CA LYS A 98 8.23 6.73 -5.32
C LYS A 98 7.75 8.06 -5.88
N THR A 99 6.44 8.30 -5.89
CA THR A 99 5.85 9.54 -6.44
C THR A 99 5.43 10.53 -5.35
N ARG A 100 5.38 10.07 -4.09
CA ARG A 100 4.96 10.81 -2.88
C ARG A 100 3.51 11.30 -2.94
N ASP A 101 2.66 10.64 -3.71
CA ASP A 101 1.22 10.92 -3.76
C ASP A 101 0.43 9.88 -2.96
N THR A 102 -0.77 10.28 -2.54
CA THR A 102 -1.76 9.37 -1.97
C THR A 102 -2.93 9.22 -2.93
N ILE A 103 -3.32 7.99 -3.22
CA ILE A 103 -4.58 7.70 -3.89
C ILE A 103 -5.61 7.33 -2.84
N ILE A 104 -6.80 7.92 -2.95
CA ILE A 104 -7.96 7.64 -2.12
C ILE A 104 -9.00 6.95 -3.00
N GLN A 105 -9.48 5.78 -2.56
CA GLN A 105 -10.57 5.06 -3.20
C GLN A 105 -11.71 4.91 -2.21
N GLU A 106 -12.91 5.29 -2.61
CA GLU A 106 -14.12 5.08 -1.84
C GLU A 106 -14.87 3.86 -2.38
N ARG A 107 -15.27 2.96 -1.49
CA ARG A 107 -16.01 1.75 -1.82
C ARG A 107 -17.17 1.58 -0.85
N GLU A 108 -18.23 0.94 -1.34
CA GLU A 108 -19.34 0.50 -0.50
C GLU A 108 -18.97 -0.79 0.25
N LEU A 109 -19.47 -0.94 1.47
CA LEU A 109 -19.29 -2.18 2.22
C LEU A 109 -20.20 -3.29 1.67
N PRO A 110 -19.75 -4.56 1.72
CA PRO A 110 -20.60 -5.70 1.38
C PRO A 110 -21.91 -5.68 2.17
N VAL A 111 -23.02 -5.97 1.48
CA VAL A 111 -24.38 -5.94 2.07
C VAL A 111 -24.50 -6.85 3.31
N MET A 112 -23.73 -7.94 3.36
CA MET A 112 -23.69 -8.87 4.50
C MET A 112 -23.17 -8.25 5.81
N LEU A 113 -22.49 -7.10 5.75
CA LEU A 113 -21.97 -6.39 6.91
C LEU A 113 -22.97 -5.36 7.45
N ILE A 114 -24.04 -5.04 6.71
CA ILE A 114 -25.06 -4.12 7.20
C ILE A 114 -25.75 -4.74 8.43
N GLY A 115 -25.87 -3.97 9.50
CA GLY A 115 -26.43 -4.44 10.77
C GLY A 115 -25.42 -5.16 11.66
N LYS A 116 -24.19 -5.39 11.20
CA LYS A 116 -23.09 -5.92 12.01
C LYS A 116 -22.49 -4.86 12.92
N THR A 117 -21.87 -5.31 14.01
CA THR A 117 -21.13 -4.43 14.91
C THR A 117 -19.85 -3.91 14.26
N LEU A 118 -19.32 -2.79 14.74
CA LEU A 118 -18.01 -2.30 14.28
C LEU A 118 -16.88 -3.29 14.55
N ASP A 119 -16.95 -4.05 15.65
CA ASP A 119 -15.95 -5.09 15.97
C ASP A 119 -15.97 -6.22 14.94
N GLU A 120 -17.17 -6.70 14.55
CA GLU A 120 -17.29 -7.70 13.47
C GLU A 120 -16.82 -7.17 12.10
N LEU A 121 -17.00 -5.86 11.85
CA LEU A 121 -16.44 -5.22 10.67
C LEU A 121 -14.91 -5.18 10.73
N GLU A 122 -14.34 -4.84 11.88
CA GLU A 122 -12.88 -4.85 12.10
C GLU A 122 -12.29 -6.24 11.81
N ASP A 123 -12.89 -7.30 12.37
CA ASP A 123 -12.49 -8.68 12.12
C ASP A 123 -12.56 -9.05 10.63
N TYR A 124 -13.63 -8.62 9.95
CA TYR A 124 -13.76 -8.81 8.50
C TYR A 124 -12.63 -8.12 7.74
N LEU A 125 -12.28 -6.88 8.11
CA LEU A 125 -11.24 -6.12 7.42
C LEU A 125 -9.86 -6.74 7.65
N LEU A 126 -9.55 -7.14 8.88
CA LEU A 126 -8.30 -7.85 9.21
C LEU A 126 -8.15 -9.16 8.44
N GLY A 127 -9.25 -9.87 8.18
CA GLY A 127 -9.26 -11.11 7.42
C GLY A 127 -9.11 -10.95 5.90
N ASN A 128 -9.60 -9.84 5.33
CA ASN A 128 -9.68 -9.66 3.87
C ASN A 128 -8.66 -8.66 3.31
N TYR A 129 -8.16 -7.72 4.13
CA TYR A 129 -7.24 -6.66 3.72
C TYR A 129 -5.86 -6.85 4.35
N GLY A 130 -5.23 -8.00 4.07
CA GLY A 130 -3.88 -8.28 4.52
C GLY A 130 -2.88 -7.20 4.06
N GLY A 131 -2.08 -6.70 5.00
CA GLY A 131 -1.10 -5.62 4.74
C GLY A 131 -1.65 -4.19 4.89
N TRP A 132 -2.96 -4.03 5.08
CA TRP A 132 -3.58 -2.74 5.38
C TRP A 132 -3.63 -2.49 6.88
N THR A 133 -3.52 -1.22 7.26
CA THR A 133 -3.69 -0.74 8.64
C THR A 133 -5.01 -0.01 8.77
N ILE A 134 -5.83 -0.39 9.75
CA ILE A 134 -7.06 0.34 10.09
C ILE A 134 -6.64 1.63 10.81
N ARG A 135 -7.02 2.78 10.26
CA ARG A 135 -6.73 4.10 10.85
C ARG A 135 -7.92 4.68 11.59
N GLU A 136 -9.11 4.47 11.04
CA GLU A 136 -10.35 4.99 11.60
C GLU A 136 -11.46 3.97 11.35
N ILE A 137 -12.29 3.73 12.36
CA ILE A 137 -13.50 2.93 12.23
C ILE A 137 -14.62 3.63 13.00
N ASN A 138 -15.67 4.02 12.28
CA ASN A 138 -16.86 4.61 12.85
C ASN A 138 -18.08 4.27 11.98
N LYS A 139 -19.27 4.71 12.41
CA LYS A 139 -20.54 4.42 11.71
C LYS A 139 -20.68 5.08 10.33
N ASP A 140 -19.93 6.15 10.06
CA ASP A 140 -20.03 6.92 8.83
C ASP A 140 -18.95 6.47 7.82
N GLN A 141 -17.74 6.17 8.29
CA GLN A 141 -16.63 5.74 7.47
C GLN A 141 -15.67 4.79 8.19
N VAL A 142 -15.00 3.96 7.40
CA VAL A 142 -13.85 3.17 7.82
C VAL A 142 -12.69 3.45 6.89
N GLU A 143 -11.55 3.82 7.46
CA GLU A 143 -10.33 4.16 6.73
C GLU A 143 -9.28 3.07 6.89
N LEU A 144 -8.89 2.48 5.76
CA LEU A 144 -7.72 1.62 5.65
C LEU A 144 -6.57 2.39 4.99
N TYR A 145 -5.36 2.13 5.48
CA TYR A 145 -4.15 2.73 4.97
C TYR A 145 -3.07 1.70 4.67
N GLN A 146 -2.40 1.86 3.54
CA GLN A 146 -1.19 1.10 3.21
C GLN A 146 -0.12 1.98 2.57
N VAL A 147 1.11 1.52 2.60
CA VAL A 147 2.26 2.12 1.92
C VAL A 147 2.70 1.19 0.79
N SER A 148 2.88 1.75 -0.41
CA SER A 148 3.34 1.04 -1.59
C SER A 148 4.65 1.64 -2.10
N ASN A 149 5.60 0.77 -2.40
CA ASN A 149 6.88 1.16 -3.01
C ASN A 149 6.82 1.18 -4.54
N GLN A 150 5.60 1.19 -5.10
CA GLN A 150 5.35 1.27 -6.54
C GLN A 150 5.18 2.71 -7.01
N ILE A 151 5.11 2.88 -8.32
CA ILE A 151 4.71 4.15 -8.95
C ILE A 151 3.18 4.23 -8.90
N SER A 152 2.66 5.40 -8.56
CA SER A 152 1.21 5.64 -8.51
C SER A 152 0.55 5.47 -9.89
N PRO A 153 -0.63 4.85 -10.00
CA PRO A 153 -1.38 4.69 -11.25
C PRO A 153 -1.67 5.97 -12.06
N ASN A 154 -1.55 7.14 -11.43
CA ASN A 154 -1.70 8.45 -12.10
C ASN A 154 -0.47 8.87 -12.90
N TYR A 155 0.58 8.05 -12.89
CA TYR A 155 1.83 8.29 -13.59
C TYR A 155 2.00 7.32 -14.75
N TYR A 156 2.73 7.81 -15.74
CA TYR A 156 3.14 7.10 -16.92
C TYR A 156 4.65 6.95 -16.91
N VAL A 157 5.13 5.88 -17.52
CA VAL A 157 6.56 5.62 -17.73
C VAL A 157 6.82 5.69 -19.22
N ILE A 158 7.70 6.60 -19.62
CA ILE A 158 8.12 6.78 -21.00
C ILE A 158 9.51 6.18 -21.14
N LYS A 159 9.63 5.17 -22.01
CA LYS A 159 10.90 4.47 -22.22
C LYS A 159 11.08 4.02 -23.66
N ASP A 160 12.30 3.63 -24.00
CA ASP A 160 12.59 2.96 -25.27
C ASP A 160 11.89 1.60 -25.34
N TYR A 161 11.21 1.36 -26.44
CA TYR A 161 10.73 0.05 -26.83
C TYR A 161 10.83 -0.09 -28.35
N ASN A 162 11.61 -1.07 -28.79
CA ASN A 162 11.92 -1.31 -30.21
C ASN A 162 12.55 -0.12 -30.94
N GLY A 163 13.32 0.72 -30.25
CA GLY A 163 14.01 1.88 -30.84
C GLY A 163 13.13 3.13 -30.98
N TYR A 164 11.93 3.11 -30.41
CA TYR A 164 10.97 4.21 -30.44
C TYR A 164 10.50 4.58 -29.02
N ILE A 165 10.17 5.85 -28.83
CA ILE A 165 9.62 6.34 -27.57
C ILE A 165 8.24 5.71 -27.35
N THR A 166 8.07 5.02 -26.22
CA THR A 166 6.84 4.30 -25.88
C THR A 166 6.34 4.67 -24.49
N ILE A 167 5.03 4.87 -24.38
CA ILE A 167 4.33 5.28 -23.17
C ILE A 167 3.67 4.05 -22.53
N PHE A 168 4.00 3.82 -21.27
CA PHE A 168 3.43 2.78 -20.44
C PHE A 168 2.62 3.41 -19.30
N GLN A 169 1.47 2.84 -18.99
CA GLN A 169 0.72 3.14 -17.78
C GLN A 169 1.11 2.15 -16.69
N VAL A 170 1.20 2.63 -15.46
CA VAL A 170 1.43 1.77 -14.29
C VAL A 170 0.07 1.42 -13.66
N ASP A 171 -0.15 0.16 -13.31
CA ASP A 171 -1.33 -0.27 -12.55
C ASP A 171 -1.09 -0.17 -11.02
N GLU A 172 -2.11 -0.53 -10.23
CA GLU A 172 -2.03 -0.48 -8.75
C GLU A 172 -0.95 -1.42 -8.17
N ASP A 173 -0.62 -2.49 -8.89
CA ASP A 173 0.38 -3.48 -8.50
C ASP A 173 1.80 -3.08 -8.94
N GLY A 174 1.93 -2.01 -9.73
CA GLY A 174 3.20 -1.54 -10.28
C GLY A 174 3.58 -2.15 -11.63
N ASN A 175 2.69 -2.91 -12.27
CA ASN A 175 2.94 -3.47 -13.59
C ASN A 175 2.78 -2.40 -14.68
N MET A 176 3.65 -2.47 -15.68
CA MET A 176 3.63 -1.57 -16.83
C MET A 176 2.77 -2.16 -17.95
N LYS A 177 1.75 -1.41 -18.36
CA LYS A 177 0.91 -1.71 -19.52
C LYS A 177 1.26 -0.77 -20.68
N LEU A 178 1.58 -1.32 -21.84
CA LEU A 178 1.80 -0.51 -23.04
C LEU A 178 0.49 0.20 -23.44
N ILE A 179 0.54 1.52 -23.56
CA ILE A 179 -0.61 2.33 -23.97
C ILE A 179 -0.42 2.84 -25.39
N ASN A 180 0.75 3.38 -25.70
CA ASN A 180 1.02 3.98 -27.00
C ASN A 180 2.52 3.91 -27.33
N GLN A 181 2.84 3.65 -28.60
CA GLN A 181 4.19 3.74 -29.16
C GLN A 181 4.19 4.86 -30.19
N THR A 182 5.10 5.82 -30.05
CA THR A 182 5.22 6.93 -31.00
C THR A 182 6.09 6.52 -32.20
N GLU A 183 6.07 7.35 -33.24
CA GLU A 183 6.95 7.20 -34.41
C GLU A 183 8.31 7.91 -34.22
N ILE A 184 8.58 8.48 -33.05
CA ILE A 184 9.81 9.20 -32.75
C ILE A 184 10.90 8.18 -32.40
N PRO A 185 11.96 8.04 -33.23
CA PRO A 185 13.04 7.10 -32.95
C PRO A 185 13.91 7.64 -31.81
N VAL A 186 14.29 6.79 -30.86
CA VAL A 186 15.12 7.21 -29.71
C VAL A 186 16.50 7.73 -30.17
N ASN A 187 17.00 7.21 -31.29
CA ASN A 187 18.28 7.62 -31.87
C ASN A 187 18.27 9.04 -32.49
N SER A 188 17.12 9.70 -32.61
CA SER A 188 17.08 11.11 -33.04
C SER A 188 17.27 12.09 -31.88
N LEU A 189 17.25 11.61 -30.63
CA LEU A 189 17.41 12.43 -29.44
C LEU A 189 18.89 12.77 -29.17
N SER A 190 19.11 13.77 -28.32
CA SER A 190 20.45 14.02 -27.78
C SER A 190 20.94 12.82 -26.95
N ASP A 191 22.26 12.62 -26.83
CA ASP A 191 22.83 11.53 -26.03
C ASP A 191 22.30 11.55 -24.57
N VAL A 192 22.10 12.74 -24.02
CA VAL A 192 21.58 12.95 -22.66
C VAL A 192 20.13 12.49 -22.55
N ASP A 193 19.30 12.79 -23.54
CA ASP A 193 17.88 12.44 -23.50
C ASP A 193 17.63 10.98 -23.86
N MET A 194 18.45 10.41 -24.74
CA MET A 194 18.48 8.97 -24.99
C MET A 194 18.75 8.20 -23.69
N LEU A 195 19.72 8.62 -22.88
CA LEU A 195 19.99 7.98 -21.59
C LEU A 195 18.79 8.05 -20.64
N LYS A 196 18.12 9.21 -20.53
CA LYS A 196 16.92 9.35 -19.70
C LYS A 196 15.78 8.43 -20.16
N ILE A 197 15.56 8.32 -21.48
CA ILE A 197 14.54 7.44 -22.06
C ILE A 197 14.89 5.96 -21.83
N GLN A 198 16.17 5.59 -21.86
CA GLN A 198 16.62 4.24 -21.54
C GLN A 198 16.42 3.89 -20.05
N GLU A 199 16.70 4.85 -19.15
CA GLU A 199 16.43 4.70 -17.71
C GLU A 199 14.92 4.65 -17.39
N GLY A 200 14.12 5.32 -18.22
CA GLY A 200 12.68 5.43 -18.08
C GLY A 200 12.27 6.70 -17.32
N ILE A 201 11.50 7.55 -17.98
CA ILE A 201 11.05 8.83 -17.44
C ILE A 201 9.65 8.66 -16.84
N VAL A 202 9.51 8.98 -15.56
CA VAL A 202 8.23 8.92 -14.85
C VAL A 202 7.54 10.29 -14.93
N VAL A 203 6.33 10.32 -15.48
CA VAL A 203 5.61 11.56 -15.81
C VAL A 203 4.19 11.51 -15.28
N LYS A 204 3.70 12.63 -14.74
CA LYS A 204 2.36 12.73 -14.17
C LYS A 204 1.34 13.11 -15.24
N GLY A 205 0.27 12.31 -15.40
CA GLY A 205 -0.85 12.65 -16.27
C GLY A 205 -0.48 12.76 -17.76
N LEU A 206 -1.48 13.11 -18.58
CA LEU A 206 -1.32 13.28 -20.03
C LEU A 206 -0.58 14.56 -20.40
N ASP A 207 -0.78 15.66 -19.66
CA ASP A 207 -0.15 16.94 -19.96
C ASP A 207 1.38 16.86 -19.88
N GLY A 208 1.90 16.15 -18.87
CA GLY A 208 3.33 15.92 -18.76
C GLY A 208 3.88 15.07 -19.91
N ILE A 209 3.09 14.11 -20.42
CA ILE A 209 3.48 13.32 -21.59
C ILE A 209 3.60 14.23 -22.81
N HIS A 210 2.59 15.08 -23.06
CA HIS A 210 2.60 16.00 -24.20
C HIS A 210 3.78 16.96 -24.15
N GLN A 211 4.04 17.57 -23.00
CA GLN A 211 5.19 18.45 -22.82
C GLN A 211 6.51 17.76 -23.15
N LEU A 212 6.69 16.52 -22.66
CA LEU A 212 7.90 15.75 -22.95
C LEU A 212 8.04 15.40 -24.44
N LEU A 213 6.93 15.05 -25.10
CA LEU A 213 6.96 14.72 -26.53
C LEU A 213 7.20 15.96 -27.40
N GLU A 214 6.67 17.12 -27.03
CA GLU A 214 6.94 18.39 -27.71
C GLU A 214 8.45 18.71 -27.70
N ASP A 215 9.09 18.59 -26.52
CA ASP A 215 10.54 18.80 -26.36
C ASP A 215 11.39 17.88 -27.24
N TYR A 216 10.92 16.66 -27.52
CA TYR A 216 11.64 15.67 -28.34
C TYR A 216 11.28 15.69 -29.83
N SER A 217 10.27 16.48 -30.20
CA SER A 217 9.83 16.65 -31.58
C SER A 217 10.27 17.98 -32.22
N SER A 218 10.84 18.89 -31.42
CA SER A 218 11.45 20.15 -31.87
C SER A 218 12.88 19.96 -32.38
#